data_AF-A0A1I8EP50-F1
#
_entry.id   AF-A0A1I8EP50-F1
#
_cell.length_a   1.000
_cell.length_b   1.000
_cell.length_c   1.000
_cell.angle_alpha   90.00
_cell.angle_beta   90.00
_cell.angle_gamma   90.00
#
_symmetry.space_group_name_H-M   'P 1'
#
loop_
_entity.id
_entity.type
_entity.pdbx_description
1 polymer ?
#
loop_
_entity_poly.entity_id
_entity_poly.type
_entity_poly.pdbx_seq_one_letter_code
_entity_poly.pdbx_strand_id
1 'polypeptide(L)'
;YTDLKELIIENCDRLHTIEKFAFKGLSHLKLLRLVNNPSLNNIARNAFSQISNRHGLRIQLINNSFTRIRQGLFRQLNHLREFTLQGQNLKIEVNAFASFTQIDFFNLLGVISFGLRSFENVSRIHRLEISHSQFSIPAGVFTALSHVREIHIISNKIDTINTEAFTGLYTIGSLIMSDNKIGNISGYAFATIVNIGEIIIERNIIRNLETEALISEAWQTRFQDNILYCSCAINWLKHINDSVLLKKNFCGAEEFHRSLLNYKPNCLRPKRGQSATITIRTCHFISIFCLFIVIFYDKTI
;
A
#
# COMPACT_ATOMS: atom_id res chain seq x y z
N TYR A 1 -4.18 41.22 -3.58
CA TYR A 1 -3.46 40.08 -2.96
C TYR A 1 -3.28 38.90 -3.94
N THR A 2 -3.03 39.14 -5.23
CA THR A 2 -2.85 38.07 -6.23
C THR A 2 -1.51 37.34 -6.11
N ASP A 3 -0.53 37.95 -5.43
CA ASP A 3 0.84 37.45 -5.37
C ASP A 3 1.13 36.56 -4.16
N LEU A 4 0.10 36.18 -3.40
CA LEU A 4 0.22 35.29 -2.25
C LEU A 4 0.75 33.93 -2.72
N LYS A 5 1.95 33.57 -2.26
CA LYS A 5 2.61 32.29 -2.60
C LYS A 5 2.32 31.19 -1.60
N GLU A 6 2.15 31.54 -0.34
CA GLU A 6 1.94 30.57 0.73
C GLU A 6 0.83 31.07 1.66
N LEU A 7 -0.09 30.18 1.99
CA LEU A 7 -1.15 30.43 2.96
C LEU A 7 -1.10 29.33 4.01
N ILE A 8 -0.79 29.72 5.24
CA ILE A 8 -0.74 28.83 6.39
C ILE A 8 -1.82 29.27 7.38
N ILE A 9 -2.72 28.33 7.73
CA ILE A 9 -3.77 28.52 8.72
C ILE A 9 -3.58 27.46 9.79
N GLU A 10 -3.17 27.88 10.98
CA GLU A 10 -2.84 26.96 12.07
C GLU A 10 -3.42 27.39 13.40
N ASN A 11 -3.72 26.41 14.26
CA ASN A 11 -4.21 26.61 15.62
C ASN A 11 -5.47 27.50 15.69
N CYS A 12 -6.35 27.42 14.68
CA CYS A 12 -7.60 28.18 14.64
C CYS A 12 -8.75 27.38 15.25
N ASP A 13 -9.06 27.62 16.52
CA ASP A 13 -10.08 26.87 17.28
C ASP A 13 -11.52 27.09 16.79
N ARG A 14 -11.77 28.18 16.05
CA ARG A 14 -13.12 28.54 15.54
C ARG A 14 -13.30 28.24 14.05
N LEU A 15 -12.28 27.72 13.37
CA LEU A 15 -12.40 27.37 11.96
C LEU A 15 -13.11 26.02 11.85
N HIS A 16 -14.37 26.04 11.41
CA HIS A 16 -15.20 24.82 11.29
C HIS A 16 -15.25 24.25 9.88
N THR A 17 -15.33 25.13 8.88
CA THR A 17 -15.58 24.77 7.48
C THR A 17 -14.63 25.51 6.55
N ILE A 18 -14.11 24.81 5.54
CA ILE A 18 -13.56 25.45 4.34
C ILE A 18 -14.71 25.70 3.37
N GLU A 19 -15.08 26.96 3.21
CA GLU A 19 -16.23 27.36 2.38
C GLU A 19 -15.99 27.17 0.88
N LYS A 20 -17.09 27.14 0.12
CA LYS A 20 -17.06 27.04 -1.34
C LYS A 20 -16.23 28.18 -1.92
N PHE A 21 -15.29 27.86 -2.83
CA PHE A 21 -14.41 28.84 -3.47
C PHE A 21 -13.54 29.68 -2.51
N ALA A 22 -13.24 29.19 -1.30
CA ALA A 22 -12.48 29.93 -0.29
C ALA A 22 -11.12 30.48 -0.79
N PHE A 23 -10.52 29.82 -1.79
CA PHE A 23 -9.19 30.16 -2.32
C PHE A 23 -9.23 30.68 -3.76
N LYS A 24 -10.41 31.11 -4.24
CA LYS A 24 -10.60 31.57 -5.61
C LYS A 24 -9.67 32.74 -5.96
N GLY A 25 -9.06 32.66 -7.13
CA GLY A 25 -8.25 33.74 -7.70
C GLY A 25 -6.83 33.83 -7.15
N LEU A 26 -6.42 32.95 -6.23
CA LEU A 26 -5.04 32.85 -5.75
C LEU A 26 -4.13 32.26 -6.85
N SER A 27 -3.69 33.12 -7.78
CA SER A 27 -2.97 32.73 -9.00
C SER A 27 -1.49 32.41 -8.80
N HIS A 28 -0.90 32.80 -7.66
CA HIS A 28 0.51 32.52 -7.35
C HIS A 28 0.69 31.54 -6.19
N LEU A 29 -0.39 30.99 -5.65
CA LEU A 29 -0.35 30.13 -4.46
C LEU A 29 0.31 28.79 -4.75
N LYS A 30 1.47 28.55 -4.15
CA LYS A 30 2.26 27.33 -4.23
C LYS A 30 2.01 26.39 -3.04
N LEU A 31 1.71 26.93 -1.87
CA LEU A 31 1.47 26.16 -0.65
C LEU A 31 0.19 26.63 0.04
N LEU A 32 -0.70 25.68 0.31
CA LEU A 32 -1.83 25.85 1.19
C LEU A 32 -1.72 24.84 2.33
N ARG A 33 -1.56 25.32 3.56
CA ARG A 33 -1.36 24.49 4.73
C ARG A 33 -2.40 24.81 5.79
N LEU A 34 -3.21 23.81 6.16
CA LEU A 34 -4.15 23.88 7.27
C LEU A 34 -3.74 22.84 8.32
N VAL A 35 -3.22 23.32 9.46
CA VAL A 35 -2.57 22.46 10.47
C VAL A 35 -3.18 22.71 11.85
N ASN A 36 -3.48 21.65 12.60
CA ASN A 36 -3.91 21.75 14.00
C ASN A 36 -5.11 22.69 14.18
N ASN A 37 -6.12 22.63 13.30
CA ASN A 37 -7.38 23.35 13.50
C ASN A 37 -8.41 22.34 14.05
N PRO A 38 -8.56 22.21 15.39
CA PRO A 38 -9.27 21.10 16.01
C PRO A 38 -10.78 21.11 15.71
N SER A 39 -11.33 22.27 15.36
CA SER A 39 -12.74 22.40 15.00
C SER A 39 -13.02 22.19 13.52
N LEU A 40 -11.98 22.13 12.67
CA LEU A 40 -12.12 22.06 11.22
C LEU A 40 -12.43 20.62 10.80
N ASN A 41 -13.71 20.35 10.53
CA ASN A 41 -14.20 19.01 10.23
C ASN A 41 -14.93 18.91 8.89
N ASN A 42 -15.13 20.03 8.20
CA ASN A 42 -15.91 20.09 6.98
C ASN A 42 -15.18 20.84 5.86
N ILE A 43 -15.29 20.29 4.65
CA ILE A 43 -14.86 20.94 3.41
C ILE A 43 -16.10 21.02 2.53
N ALA A 44 -16.49 22.23 2.14
CA ALA A 44 -17.59 22.40 1.21
C ALA A 44 -17.23 21.85 -0.17
N ARG A 45 -18.23 21.40 -0.95
CA ARG A 45 -18.01 21.04 -2.36
C ARG A 45 -17.40 22.23 -3.10
N ASN A 46 -16.40 21.98 -3.94
CA ASN A 46 -15.67 23.01 -4.70
C ASN A 46 -14.91 24.03 -3.82
N ALA A 47 -14.59 23.71 -2.56
CA ALA A 47 -13.80 24.60 -1.70
C ALA A 47 -12.47 25.04 -2.33
N PHE A 48 -11.82 24.12 -3.06
CA PHE A 48 -10.54 24.35 -3.75
C PHE A 48 -10.69 24.68 -5.24
N SER A 49 -11.90 24.90 -5.74
CA SER A 49 -12.12 25.24 -7.14
C SER A 49 -11.69 26.68 -7.42
N GLN A 50 -11.25 26.94 -8.65
CA GLN A 50 -10.80 28.25 -9.15
C GLN A 50 -9.52 28.79 -8.47
N ILE A 51 -8.68 27.89 -7.95
CA ILE A 51 -7.27 28.21 -7.69
C ILE A 51 -6.55 28.25 -9.04
N SER A 52 -6.15 29.43 -9.50
CA SER A 52 -5.64 29.67 -10.86
C SER A 52 -4.11 29.59 -10.96
N ASN A 53 -3.46 28.82 -10.09
CA ASN A 53 -2.00 28.68 -10.08
C ASN A 53 -1.49 27.94 -11.33
N ARG A 54 -0.30 28.34 -11.81
CA ARG A 54 0.46 27.73 -12.93
C ARG A 54 1.78 27.04 -12.50
N HIS A 55 2.18 27.14 -11.23
CA HIS A 55 3.53 26.77 -10.74
C HIS A 55 3.56 25.47 -9.92
N GLY A 56 2.49 24.68 -9.95
CA GLY A 56 2.33 23.53 -9.06
C GLY A 56 1.85 23.95 -7.66
N LEU A 57 0.86 23.23 -7.16
CA LEU A 57 0.23 23.49 -5.86
C LEU A 57 0.51 22.33 -4.90
N ARG A 58 0.85 22.69 -3.67
CA ARG A 58 0.99 21.76 -2.55
C ARG A 58 -0.08 22.05 -1.52
N ILE A 59 -0.85 21.03 -1.17
CA ILE A 59 -1.89 21.15 -0.13
C ILE A 59 -1.56 20.21 1.02
N GLN A 60 -1.57 20.74 2.24
CA GLN A 60 -1.34 20.00 3.46
C GLN A 60 -2.52 20.22 4.41
N LEU A 61 -3.27 19.15 4.69
CA LEU A 61 -4.38 19.12 5.64
C LEU A 61 -3.98 18.19 6.79
N ILE A 62 -3.42 18.76 7.86
CA ILE A 62 -2.75 17.98 8.92
C ILE A 62 -3.42 18.22 10.26
N ASN A 63 -3.71 17.14 10.99
CA ASN A 63 -4.26 17.22 12.35
C ASN A 63 -5.47 18.15 12.47
N ASN A 64 -6.37 18.07 11.50
CA ASN A 64 -7.71 18.67 11.59
C ASN A 64 -8.70 17.55 11.94
N SER A 65 -9.96 17.91 12.19
CA SER A 65 -11.02 16.97 12.60
C SER A 65 -11.79 16.34 11.43
N PHE A 66 -11.14 16.17 10.29
CA PHE A 66 -11.73 15.46 9.15
C PHE A 66 -11.85 13.97 9.46
N THR A 67 -13.04 13.41 9.23
CA THR A 67 -13.32 11.98 9.39
C THR A 67 -13.68 11.30 8.07
N ARG A 68 -14.08 12.08 7.05
CA ARG A 68 -14.47 11.56 5.74
C ARG A 68 -13.99 12.48 4.62
N ILE A 69 -13.50 11.89 3.55
CA ILE A 69 -13.19 12.59 2.29
C ILE A 69 -14.16 12.10 1.23
N ARG A 70 -15.06 12.98 0.82
CA ARG A 70 -16.13 12.68 -0.13
C ARG A 70 -15.74 13.00 -1.56
N GLN A 71 -16.45 12.41 -2.52
CA GLN A 71 -16.35 12.82 -3.91
C GLN A 71 -16.68 14.31 -4.07
N GLY A 72 -15.87 15.01 -4.86
CA GLY A 72 -16.16 16.38 -5.29
C GLY A 72 -15.62 17.48 -4.39
N LEU A 73 -14.96 17.14 -3.28
CA LEU A 73 -14.29 18.13 -2.41
C LEU A 73 -13.15 18.84 -3.15
N PHE A 74 -12.43 18.12 -4.01
CA PHE A 74 -11.28 18.63 -4.78
C PHE A 74 -11.57 18.84 -6.27
N ARG A 75 -12.83 19.12 -6.64
CA ARG A 75 -13.21 19.38 -8.04
C ARG A 75 -12.45 20.57 -8.60
N GLN A 76 -11.99 20.44 -9.85
CA GLN A 76 -11.27 21.48 -10.59
C GLN A 76 -9.99 21.96 -9.89
N LEU A 77 -9.39 21.09 -9.08
CA LEU A 77 -8.09 21.34 -8.48
C LEU A 77 -6.98 21.06 -9.49
N ASN A 78 -6.69 22.04 -10.33
CA ASN A 78 -5.70 21.92 -11.39
C ASN A 78 -4.28 22.16 -10.85
N HIS A 79 -3.28 21.54 -11.47
CA HIS A 79 -1.86 21.70 -11.14
C HIS A 79 -1.50 21.33 -9.69
N LEU A 80 -2.26 20.47 -9.02
CA LEU A 80 -1.82 19.84 -7.79
C LEU A 80 -0.51 19.07 -8.08
N ARG A 81 0.46 19.13 -7.18
CA ARG A 81 1.71 18.35 -7.28
C ARG A 81 1.95 17.55 -6.02
N GLU A 82 1.56 18.09 -4.87
CA GLU A 82 1.68 17.40 -3.60
C GLU A 82 0.40 17.53 -2.79
N PHE A 83 -0.03 16.41 -2.22
CA PHE A 83 -1.16 16.38 -1.31
C PHE A 83 -0.81 15.54 -0.10
N THR A 84 -0.91 16.15 1.08
CA THR A 84 -0.78 15.44 2.36
C THR A 84 -2.07 15.61 3.13
N LEU A 85 -2.65 14.49 3.54
CA LEU A 85 -3.82 14.45 4.40
C LEU A 85 -3.53 13.54 5.60
N GLN A 86 -3.65 14.13 6.79
CA GLN A 86 -3.50 13.43 8.06
C GLN A 86 -4.73 13.65 8.93
N GLY A 87 -5.29 12.56 9.43
CA GLY A 87 -6.40 12.56 10.39
C GLY A 87 -6.34 11.35 11.31
N GLN A 88 -7.29 11.24 12.23
CA GLN A 88 -7.27 10.17 13.25
C GLN A 88 -8.10 8.93 12.87
N ASN A 89 -9.03 9.05 11.92
CA ASN A 89 -9.95 7.98 11.51
C ASN A 89 -10.53 8.26 10.11
N LEU A 90 -9.67 8.48 9.12
CA LEU A 90 -10.11 8.93 7.81
C LEU A 90 -10.77 7.82 6.99
N LYS A 91 -12.03 8.04 6.63
CA LYS A 91 -12.73 7.24 5.62
C LYS A 91 -12.64 7.94 4.26
N ILE A 92 -11.98 7.31 3.31
CA ILE A 92 -11.91 7.79 1.94
C ILE A 92 -13.12 7.19 1.20
N GLU A 93 -14.03 8.01 0.68
CA GLU A 93 -15.22 7.52 -0.01
C GLU A 93 -14.95 7.21 -1.50
N VAL A 94 -15.97 6.70 -2.18
CA VAL A 94 -15.94 6.41 -3.62
C VAL A 94 -15.48 7.64 -4.42
N ASN A 95 -14.55 7.45 -5.36
CA ASN A 95 -14.04 8.51 -6.25
C ASN A 95 -13.51 9.77 -5.53
N ALA A 96 -13.11 9.68 -4.25
CA ALA A 96 -12.71 10.82 -3.43
C ALA A 96 -11.62 11.69 -4.09
N PHE A 97 -10.66 11.06 -4.77
CA PHE A 97 -9.51 11.73 -5.38
C PHE A 97 -9.58 11.77 -6.91
N ALA A 98 -10.76 11.57 -7.50
CA ALA A 98 -10.92 11.45 -8.95
C ALA A 98 -10.51 12.67 -9.80
N SER A 99 -10.20 13.79 -9.15
CA SER A 99 -9.71 15.03 -9.77
C SER A 99 -8.19 15.19 -9.72
N PHE A 100 -7.45 14.29 -9.07
CA PHE A 100 -5.99 14.35 -8.96
C PHE A 100 -5.33 13.79 -10.23
N THR A 101 -5.58 14.42 -11.37
CA THR A 101 -5.09 13.97 -12.68
C THR A 101 -3.60 14.23 -12.90
N GLN A 102 -3.03 15.13 -12.12
CA GLN A 102 -1.61 15.44 -12.07
C GLN A 102 -1.25 15.53 -10.59
N ILE A 103 -0.43 14.62 -10.09
CA ILE A 103 0.10 14.62 -8.72
C ILE A 103 1.41 13.85 -8.71
N ASP A 104 2.42 14.35 -8.00
CA ASP A 104 3.71 13.66 -7.86
C ASP A 104 3.77 12.91 -6.54
N PHE A 105 3.41 13.57 -5.44
CA PHE A 105 3.54 13.04 -4.09
C PHE A 105 2.19 13.06 -3.39
N PHE A 106 1.72 11.88 -3.00
CA PHE A 106 0.42 11.71 -2.35
C PHE A 106 0.61 10.98 -1.03
N ASN A 107 0.45 11.69 0.09
CA ASN A 107 0.64 11.16 1.43
C ASN A 107 -0.70 11.08 2.17
N LEU A 108 -1.04 9.91 2.68
CA LEU A 108 -2.26 9.63 3.42
C LEU A 108 -1.91 9.03 4.78
N LEU A 109 -2.32 9.70 5.87
CA LEU A 109 -2.03 9.30 7.23
C LEU A 109 -3.31 9.12 8.06
N GLY A 110 -3.40 8.01 8.77
CA GLY A 110 -4.54 7.69 9.64
C GLY A 110 -5.83 7.32 8.88
N VAL A 111 -5.68 6.65 7.74
CA VAL A 111 -6.79 6.09 6.97
C VAL A 111 -7.28 4.79 7.62
N ILE A 112 -8.60 4.59 7.65
CA ILE A 112 -9.23 3.36 8.16
C ILE A 112 -9.99 2.59 7.08
N SER A 113 -10.35 3.23 5.96
CA SER A 113 -11.04 2.56 4.86
C SER A 113 -10.92 3.33 3.55
N PHE A 114 -10.84 2.59 2.45
CA PHE A 114 -10.95 3.13 1.10
C PHE A 114 -12.25 2.68 0.43
N GLY A 115 -12.95 3.64 -0.18
CA GLY A 115 -14.07 3.39 -1.07
C GLY A 115 -13.58 2.95 -2.44
N LEU A 116 -14.51 2.34 -3.20
CA LEU A 116 -14.28 1.89 -4.56
C LEU A 116 -13.74 3.03 -5.45
N ARG A 117 -12.74 2.73 -6.26
CA ARG A 117 -12.15 3.69 -7.21
C ARG A 117 -11.77 5.03 -6.54
N SER A 118 -11.36 4.99 -5.28
CA SER A 118 -10.94 6.19 -4.54
C SER A 118 -9.82 6.95 -5.26
N PHE A 119 -8.98 6.24 -6.01
CA PHE A 119 -7.91 6.75 -6.86
C PHE A 119 -8.25 6.78 -8.37
N GLU A 120 -9.53 6.81 -8.75
CA GLU A 120 -9.94 6.92 -10.16
C GLU A 120 -9.20 8.08 -10.87
N ASN A 121 -8.77 7.90 -12.12
CA ASN A 121 -8.03 8.92 -12.90
C ASN A 121 -6.67 9.37 -12.32
N VAL A 122 -6.23 8.84 -11.18
CA VAL A 122 -4.91 9.16 -10.59
C VAL A 122 -3.84 8.28 -11.25
N SER A 123 -3.64 8.49 -12.55
CA SER A 123 -2.90 7.56 -13.42
C SER A 123 -1.37 7.64 -13.30
N ARG A 124 -0.83 8.80 -12.94
CA ARG A 124 0.62 9.04 -12.87
C ARG A 124 0.95 9.67 -11.52
N ILE A 125 1.69 8.93 -10.69
CA ILE A 125 2.19 9.41 -9.40
C ILE A 125 3.67 9.03 -9.29
N HIS A 126 4.49 9.92 -8.74
CA HIS A 126 5.84 9.55 -8.37
C HIS A 126 5.80 8.64 -7.13
N ARG A 127 5.24 9.13 -6.02
CA ARG A 127 5.08 8.33 -4.80
C ARG A 127 3.68 8.45 -4.21
N LEU A 128 3.07 7.29 -3.93
CA LEU A 128 1.95 7.18 -3.01
C LEU A 128 2.46 6.63 -1.68
N GLU A 129 2.33 7.39 -0.61
CA GLU A 129 2.63 6.96 0.74
C GLU A 129 1.36 6.86 1.56
N ILE A 130 1.14 5.69 2.18
CA ILE A 130 0.10 5.46 3.16
C ILE A 130 0.79 5.04 4.44
N SER A 131 0.67 5.84 5.49
CA SER A 131 1.33 5.56 6.78
C SER A 131 0.43 5.79 7.98
N HIS A 132 0.81 5.19 9.12
CA HIS A 132 0.06 5.30 10.39
C HIS A 132 -1.45 5.03 10.28
N SER A 133 -1.82 4.12 9.38
CA SER A 133 -3.19 3.80 9.00
C SER A 133 -3.59 2.39 9.44
N GLN A 134 -4.88 2.11 9.48
CA GLN A 134 -5.45 0.83 9.92
C GLN A 134 -6.53 0.38 8.92
N PHE A 135 -6.13 0.25 7.66
CA PHE A 135 -7.01 -0.14 6.57
C PHE A 135 -6.69 -1.57 6.10
N SER A 136 -7.71 -2.25 5.59
CA SER A 136 -7.51 -3.43 4.74
C SER A 136 -7.34 -2.95 3.30
N ILE A 137 -6.42 -3.55 2.54
CA ILE A 137 -6.23 -3.25 1.11
C ILE A 137 -7.42 -3.85 0.34
N PRO A 138 -8.38 -3.04 -0.16
CA PRO A 138 -9.48 -3.58 -0.93
C PRO A 138 -8.99 -4.03 -2.31
N ALA A 139 -9.57 -5.11 -2.84
CA ALA A 139 -9.27 -5.58 -4.19
C ALA A 139 -9.48 -4.45 -5.21
N GLY A 140 -8.48 -4.25 -6.07
CA GLY A 140 -8.51 -3.25 -7.13
C GLY A 140 -8.52 -1.78 -6.67
N VAL A 141 -8.21 -1.49 -5.40
CA VAL A 141 -8.09 -0.09 -4.93
C VAL A 141 -7.04 0.69 -5.72
N PHE A 142 -6.02 0.00 -6.21
CA PHE A 142 -4.92 0.57 -6.98
C PHE A 142 -5.07 0.44 -8.51
N THR A 143 -6.17 -0.10 -9.03
CA THR A 143 -6.33 -0.40 -10.48
C THR A 143 -6.17 0.82 -11.39
N ALA A 144 -6.54 2.01 -10.91
CA ALA A 144 -6.41 3.24 -11.69
C ALA A 144 -4.99 3.82 -11.71
N LEU A 145 -4.09 3.31 -10.86
CA LEU A 145 -2.70 3.74 -10.71
C LEU A 145 -1.81 3.11 -11.80
N SER A 146 -2.03 3.48 -13.06
CA SER A 146 -1.38 2.81 -14.20
C SER A 146 0.13 3.02 -14.30
N HIS A 147 0.64 4.13 -13.77
CA HIS A 147 2.07 4.46 -13.74
C HIS A 147 2.45 5.05 -12.38
N VAL A 148 2.92 4.22 -11.46
CA VAL A 148 3.43 4.69 -10.17
C VAL A 148 4.90 4.35 -10.06
N ARG A 149 5.75 5.27 -9.63
CA ARG A 149 7.15 4.91 -9.38
C ARG A 149 7.29 4.16 -8.06
N GLU A 150 6.68 4.66 -6.99
CA GLU A 150 6.83 4.12 -5.64
C GLU A 150 5.47 4.05 -4.92
N ILE A 151 5.15 2.89 -4.33
CA ILE A 151 4.08 2.76 -3.33
C ILE A 151 4.72 2.39 -2.00
N HIS A 152 4.53 3.27 -1.02
CA HIS A 152 5.03 3.12 0.34
C HIS A 152 3.84 2.86 1.27
N ILE A 153 3.88 1.72 1.94
CA ILE A 153 2.90 1.31 2.93
C ILE A 153 3.69 1.10 4.22
N ILE A 154 3.78 2.15 5.04
CA ILE A 154 4.76 2.21 6.15
C ILE A 154 4.05 2.40 7.48
N SER A 155 4.45 1.67 8.53
CA SER A 155 3.92 1.88 9.88
C SER A 155 2.38 1.75 9.98
N ASN A 156 1.77 0.87 9.18
CA ASN A 156 0.33 0.59 9.22
C ASN A 156 0.01 -0.69 9.99
N LYS A 157 -1.27 -0.87 10.31
CA LYS A 157 -1.81 -2.12 10.90
C LYS A 157 -2.54 -2.95 9.86
N ILE A 158 -1.89 -3.20 8.72
CA ILE A 158 -2.43 -4.10 7.70
C ILE A 158 -2.44 -5.50 8.28
N ASP A 159 -3.59 -6.16 8.27
CA ASP A 159 -3.75 -7.50 8.80
C ASP A 159 -3.52 -8.58 7.73
N THR A 160 -4.02 -8.38 6.52
CA THR A 160 -3.94 -9.38 5.44
C THR A 160 -3.59 -8.75 4.10
N ILE A 161 -2.70 -9.40 3.36
CA ILE A 161 -2.43 -9.16 1.94
C ILE A 161 -2.98 -10.36 1.16
N ASN A 162 -4.11 -10.16 0.49
CA ASN A 162 -4.75 -11.17 -0.34
C ASN A 162 -4.14 -11.21 -1.75
N THR A 163 -4.40 -12.29 -2.49
CA THR A 163 -4.01 -12.48 -3.89
C THR A 163 -4.41 -11.31 -4.81
N GLU A 164 -5.53 -10.64 -4.51
CA GLU A 164 -6.05 -9.53 -5.33
C GLU A 164 -5.66 -8.13 -4.81
N ALA A 165 -4.84 -8.03 -3.76
CA ALA A 165 -4.53 -6.75 -3.10
C ALA A 165 -3.89 -5.73 -4.05
N PHE A 166 -3.08 -6.21 -5.00
CA PHE A 166 -2.33 -5.39 -5.96
C PHE A 166 -2.81 -5.58 -7.41
N THR A 167 -4.00 -6.15 -7.61
CA THR A 167 -4.61 -6.29 -8.93
C THR A 167 -4.74 -4.91 -9.59
N GLY A 168 -4.33 -4.84 -10.87
CA GLY A 168 -4.38 -3.63 -11.68
C GLY A 168 -3.18 -2.69 -11.53
N LEU A 169 -2.19 -3.03 -10.69
CA LEU A 169 -0.88 -2.39 -10.75
C LEU A 169 -0.07 -2.98 -11.91
N TYR A 170 -0.06 -2.27 -13.04
CA TYR A 170 0.62 -2.75 -14.25
C TYR A 170 2.11 -2.40 -14.28
N THR A 171 2.46 -1.17 -13.91
CA THR A 171 3.85 -0.68 -13.94
C THR A 171 4.17 0.07 -12.65
N ILE A 172 5.05 -0.53 -11.84
CA ILE A 172 5.54 0.02 -10.59
C ILE A 172 7.05 -0.12 -10.44
N GLY A 173 7.73 0.92 -9.97
CA GLY A 173 9.17 0.86 -9.69
C GLY A 173 9.48 0.10 -8.40
N SER A 174 8.83 0.49 -7.30
CA SER A 174 9.06 -0.09 -5.98
C SER A 174 7.78 -0.20 -5.18
N LEU A 175 7.55 -1.37 -4.57
CA LEU A 175 6.52 -1.58 -3.56
C LEU A 175 7.20 -1.83 -2.21
N ILE A 176 7.07 -0.87 -1.30
CA ILE A 176 7.71 -0.90 0.02
C ILE A 176 6.65 -1.08 1.09
N MET A 177 6.73 -2.17 1.85
CA MET A 177 5.90 -2.48 2.99
C MET A 177 6.78 -2.67 4.23
N SER A 178 7.00 -1.58 4.96
CA SER A 178 7.87 -1.60 6.14
C SER A 178 7.13 -1.27 7.44
N ASP A 179 7.57 -1.89 8.54
CA ASP A 179 7.09 -1.57 9.89
C ASP A 179 5.57 -1.79 10.05
N ASN A 180 4.98 -2.73 9.30
CA ASN A 180 3.56 -3.07 9.45
C ASN A 180 3.36 -4.30 10.34
N LYS A 181 2.09 -4.62 10.64
CA LYS A 181 1.69 -5.80 11.41
C LYS A 181 1.00 -6.86 10.55
N ILE A 182 1.55 -7.12 9.35
CA ILE A 182 0.97 -8.03 8.33
C ILE A 182 0.78 -9.43 8.90
N GLY A 183 -0.44 -9.78 9.32
CA GLY A 183 -0.77 -11.08 9.88
C GLY A 183 -0.72 -12.21 8.86
N ASN A 184 -1.31 -12.01 7.68
CA ASN A 184 -1.39 -13.02 6.63
C ASN A 184 -0.92 -12.48 5.27
N ILE A 185 -0.15 -13.27 4.52
CA ILE A 185 0.15 -13.03 3.11
C ILE A 185 -0.26 -14.28 2.34
N SER A 186 -1.25 -14.12 1.45
CA SER A 186 -1.78 -15.20 0.62
C SER A 186 -0.81 -15.61 -0.49
N GLY A 187 -0.96 -16.84 -0.98
CA GLY A 187 -0.26 -17.34 -2.16
C GLY A 187 -0.49 -16.40 -3.34
N TYR A 188 0.55 -16.14 -4.12
CA TYR A 188 0.50 -15.27 -5.30
C TYR A 188 0.07 -13.81 -5.03
N ALA A 189 0.19 -13.32 -3.79
CA ALA A 189 -0.15 -11.94 -3.40
C ALA A 189 0.44 -10.84 -4.30
N PHE A 190 1.61 -11.09 -4.89
CA PHE A 190 2.32 -10.12 -5.75
C PHE A 190 2.36 -10.54 -7.23
N ALA A 191 1.76 -11.67 -7.59
CA ALA A 191 1.88 -12.24 -8.94
C ALA A 191 1.11 -11.43 -10.01
N THR A 192 0.12 -10.63 -9.60
CA THR A 192 -0.66 -9.80 -10.52
C THR A 192 0.08 -8.53 -10.97
N ILE A 193 1.22 -8.22 -10.35
CA ILE A 193 2.01 -7.03 -10.68
C ILE A 193 2.92 -7.37 -11.85
N VAL A 194 2.64 -6.80 -13.02
CA VAL A 194 3.26 -7.22 -14.29
C VAL A 194 4.68 -6.67 -14.43
N ASN A 195 4.83 -5.35 -14.43
CA ASN A 195 6.13 -4.69 -14.55
C ASN A 195 6.51 -4.09 -13.20
N ILE A 196 7.14 -4.89 -12.34
CA ILE A 196 7.62 -4.44 -11.04
C ILE A 196 9.14 -4.40 -11.00
N GLY A 197 9.68 -3.30 -10.50
CA GLY A 197 11.08 -3.22 -10.15
C GLY A 197 11.36 -4.09 -8.93
N GLU A 198 11.18 -3.50 -7.76
CA GLU A 198 11.51 -4.15 -6.49
C GLU A 198 10.29 -4.30 -5.56
N ILE A 199 10.30 -5.37 -4.78
CA ILE A 199 9.39 -5.55 -3.64
C ILE A 199 10.24 -5.55 -2.38
N ILE A 200 9.94 -4.68 -1.43
CA ILE A 200 10.62 -4.59 -0.14
C ILE A 200 9.61 -4.84 0.97
N ILE A 201 9.79 -5.94 1.71
CA ILE A 201 8.96 -6.32 2.86
C ILE A 201 9.89 -6.45 4.06
N GLU A 202 9.83 -5.47 4.96
CA GLU A 202 10.76 -5.37 6.07
C GLU A 202 10.08 -5.04 7.39
N ARG A 203 10.62 -5.57 8.50
CA ARG A 203 10.16 -5.21 9.85
C ARG A 203 8.66 -5.46 10.04
N ASN A 204 8.16 -6.59 9.53
CA ASN A 204 6.79 -7.04 9.75
C ASN A 204 6.72 -8.24 10.71
N ILE A 205 5.53 -8.45 11.27
CA ILE A 205 5.23 -9.65 12.08
C ILE A 205 4.20 -10.49 11.34
N ILE A 206 4.67 -11.53 10.66
CA ILE A 206 3.89 -12.39 9.75
C ILE A 206 3.53 -13.70 10.44
N ARG A 207 2.23 -13.91 10.68
CA ARG A 207 1.71 -15.13 11.32
C ARG A 207 1.50 -16.25 10.31
N ASN A 208 0.97 -15.91 9.14
CA ASN A 208 0.67 -16.87 8.10
C ASN A 208 1.30 -16.39 6.80
N LEU A 209 2.19 -17.21 6.26
CA LEU A 209 2.80 -17.02 4.96
C LEU A 209 2.49 -18.26 4.13
N GLU A 210 1.53 -18.13 3.23
CA GLU A 210 1.13 -19.24 2.36
C GLU A 210 2.26 -19.63 1.41
N THR A 211 2.21 -20.87 0.91
CA THR A 211 3.11 -21.33 -0.15
C THR A 211 3.02 -20.38 -1.34
N GLU A 212 4.16 -20.06 -1.95
CA GLU A 212 4.24 -19.19 -3.14
C GLU A 212 3.79 -17.73 -2.92
N ALA A 213 3.61 -17.30 -1.66
CA ALA A 213 3.23 -15.92 -1.32
C ALA A 213 4.22 -14.85 -1.80
N LEU A 214 5.50 -15.20 -1.94
CA LEU A 214 6.57 -14.30 -2.40
C LEU A 214 6.86 -14.40 -3.90
N ILE A 215 6.10 -15.20 -4.67
CA ILE A 215 6.25 -15.26 -6.13
C ILE A 215 5.86 -13.91 -6.75
N SER A 216 6.74 -13.38 -7.59
CA SER A 216 6.57 -12.13 -8.32
C SER A 216 7.51 -12.03 -9.51
N GLU A 217 7.18 -11.18 -10.49
CA GLU A 217 8.06 -10.82 -11.62
C GLU A 217 9.08 -9.71 -11.28
N ALA A 218 9.25 -9.37 -10.00
CA ALA A 218 10.20 -8.36 -9.55
C ALA A 218 11.65 -8.82 -9.81
N TRP A 219 12.51 -7.91 -10.30
CA TRP A 219 13.94 -8.22 -10.44
C TRP A 219 14.61 -8.43 -9.08
N GLN A 220 14.02 -7.86 -8.01
CA GLN A 220 14.46 -8.10 -6.64
C GLN A 220 13.26 -8.12 -5.67
N THR A 221 13.15 -9.19 -4.90
CA THR A 221 12.26 -9.27 -3.72
C THR A 221 13.10 -9.32 -2.46
N ARG A 222 13.15 -8.20 -1.75
CA ARG A 222 13.85 -8.06 -0.47
C ARG A 222 12.87 -8.36 0.66
N PHE A 223 12.99 -9.56 1.22
CA PHE A 223 12.21 -10.00 2.37
C PHE A 223 13.17 -10.17 3.55
N GLN A 224 13.26 -9.19 4.44
CA GLN A 224 14.26 -9.20 5.52
C GLN A 224 13.76 -8.52 6.79
N ASP A 225 14.40 -8.83 7.92
CA ASP A 225 14.08 -8.30 9.23
C ASP A 225 12.60 -8.51 9.63
N ASN A 226 11.96 -9.59 9.12
CA ASN A 226 10.61 -9.97 9.51
C ASN A 226 10.63 -11.05 10.60
N ILE A 227 9.64 -10.97 11.48
CA ILE A 227 9.33 -12.00 12.47
C ILE A 227 8.23 -12.89 11.90
N LEU A 228 8.49 -14.19 11.84
CA LEU A 228 7.60 -15.20 11.29
C LEU A 228 7.11 -16.15 12.38
N TYR A 229 5.85 -16.57 12.28
CA TYR A 229 5.39 -17.75 13.00
C TYR A 229 5.87 -19.01 12.28
N CYS A 230 6.97 -19.57 12.78
CA CYS A 230 7.60 -20.72 12.16
C CYS A 230 6.90 -22.03 12.51
N SER A 231 6.49 -22.75 11.48
CA SER A 231 5.86 -24.08 11.56
C SER A 231 6.25 -24.89 10.32
N CYS A 232 5.64 -26.06 10.13
CA CYS A 232 5.82 -26.83 8.90
C CYS A 232 5.25 -26.16 7.66
N ALA A 233 4.28 -25.25 7.82
CA ALA A 233 3.65 -24.54 6.70
C ALA A 233 4.64 -23.68 5.91
N ILE A 234 5.66 -23.12 6.58
CA ILE A 234 6.67 -22.26 5.93
C ILE A 234 7.97 -23.01 5.59
N ASN A 235 7.97 -24.35 5.66
CA ASN A 235 9.20 -25.13 5.42
C ASN A 235 9.75 -24.92 3.99
N TRP A 236 8.89 -24.56 3.03
CA TRP A 236 9.27 -24.22 1.67
C TRP A 236 10.29 -23.07 1.59
N LEU A 237 10.28 -22.12 2.54
CA LEU A 237 11.24 -21.00 2.57
C LEU A 237 12.70 -21.48 2.62
N LYS A 238 12.96 -22.64 3.25
CA LYS A 238 14.31 -23.22 3.34
C LYS A 238 14.89 -23.68 2.02
N HIS A 239 14.02 -23.92 1.04
CA HIS A 239 14.39 -24.36 -0.29
C HIS A 239 14.59 -23.18 -1.24
N ILE A 240 14.36 -21.94 -0.79
CA ILE A 240 14.71 -20.74 -1.52
C ILE A 240 16.23 -20.57 -1.50
N ASN A 241 16.82 -20.35 -2.67
CA ASN A 241 18.24 -20.03 -2.81
C ASN A 241 18.52 -18.54 -2.50
N ASP A 242 18.11 -18.08 -1.31
CA ASP A 242 18.36 -16.73 -0.82
C ASP A 242 18.90 -16.79 0.62
N SER A 243 20.23 -16.73 0.73
CA SER A 243 20.90 -16.78 2.03
C SER A 243 20.65 -15.54 2.88
N VAL A 244 20.34 -14.39 2.28
CA VAL A 244 20.05 -13.14 2.99
C VAL A 244 18.68 -13.27 3.64
N LEU A 245 17.66 -13.70 2.89
CA LEU A 245 16.32 -14.00 3.40
C LEU A 245 16.38 -14.97 4.58
N LEU A 246 17.12 -16.07 4.46
CA LEU A 246 17.21 -17.06 5.54
C LEU A 246 17.93 -16.54 6.79
N LYS A 247 18.91 -15.65 6.64
CA LYS A 247 19.68 -15.07 7.77
C LYS A 247 18.95 -13.92 8.44
N LYS A 248 18.19 -13.14 7.67
CA LYS A 248 17.60 -11.88 8.12
C LYS A 248 16.14 -12.00 8.55
N ASN A 249 15.50 -13.17 8.46
CA ASN A 249 14.17 -13.37 9.03
C ASN A 249 14.22 -14.34 10.19
N PHE A 250 13.34 -14.15 11.16
CA PHE A 250 13.43 -14.78 12.48
C PHE A 250 12.13 -15.50 12.87
N CYS A 251 12.26 -16.55 13.66
CA CYS A 251 11.14 -17.31 14.21
C CYS A 251 10.78 -16.85 15.63
N GLY A 252 9.49 -16.56 15.88
CA GLY A 252 8.94 -16.30 17.22
C GLY A 252 9.19 -14.90 17.78
N ALA A 253 8.68 -14.62 18.99
CA ALA A 253 8.87 -13.35 19.69
C ALA A 253 10.36 -13.10 20.05
N GLU A 254 10.72 -11.83 20.32
CA GLU A 254 12.11 -11.34 20.57
C GLU A 254 12.94 -12.26 21.48
N GLU A 255 12.31 -12.86 22.49
CA GLU A 255 12.97 -13.66 23.53
C GLU A 255 13.48 -15.05 23.08
N PHE A 256 13.13 -15.52 21.87
CA PHE A 256 13.59 -16.80 21.30
C PHE A 256 14.09 -16.70 19.85
N HIS A 257 14.49 -15.49 19.41
CA HIS A 257 14.86 -15.19 18.02
C HIS A 257 15.93 -16.13 17.46
N ARG A 258 15.49 -17.06 16.61
CA ARG A 258 16.36 -17.86 15.77
C ARG A 258 16.10 -17.49 14.32
N SER A 259 17.17 -17.23 13.56
CA SER A 259 17.04 -17.01 12.12
C SER A 259 16.44 -18.24 11.43
N LEU A 260 15.71 -18.03 10.33
CA LEU A 260 15.15 -19.11 9.51
C LEU A 260 16.20 -20.13 9.09
N LEU A 261 17.44 -19.68 8.83
CA LEU A 261 18.58 -20.53 8.51
C LEU A 261 18.82 -21.62 9.56
N ASN A 262 18.68 -21.27 10.84
CA ASN A 262 18.98 -22.16 11.97
C ASN A 262 17.72 -22.85 12.52
N TYR A 263 16.53 -22.40 12.13
CA TYR A 263 15.28 -23.03 12.50
C TYR A 263 15.21 -24.43 11.89
N LYS A 264 14.79 -25.45 12.64
CA LYS A 264 14.59 -26.82 12.16
C LYS A 264 13.22 -27.31 12.62
N PRO A 265 12.17 -27.24 11.78
CA PRO A 265 10.85 -27.70 12.18
C PRO A 265 10.86 -29.23 12.26
N ASN A 266 10.18 -29.78 13.28
CA ASN A 266 9.93 -31.22 13.37
C ASN A 266 8.69 -31.59 12.54
N CYS A 267 8.85 -31.63 11.22
CA CYS A 267 7.76 -31.97 10.32
C CYS A 267 7.65 -33.47 10.13
N LEU A 268 6.45 -34.00 10.32
CA LEU A 268 6.13 -35.36 9.93
C LEU A 268 6.37 -35.47 8.41
N ARG A 269 7.30 -36.35 8.02
CA ARG A 269 7.45 -36.69 6.60
C ARG A 269 6.14 -37.33 6.13
N PRO A 270 5.56 -36.91 4.99
CA PRO A 270 4.47 -37.68 4.39
C PRO A 270 4.96 -39.12 4.22
N LYS A 271 4.15 -40.09 4.66
CA LYS A 271 4.50 -41.51 4.54
C LYS A 271 4.70 -41.84 3.06
N ARG A 272 5.91 -42.23 2.66
CA ARG A 272 6.20 -42.75 1.32
C ARG A 272 5.21 -43.89 1.02
N GLY A 273 4.34 -43.71 0.03
CA GLY A 273 3.41 -44.74 -0.44
C GLY A 273 1.92 -44.37 -0.48
N GLN A 274 1.50 -43.18 -0.05
CA GLN A 274 0.16 -42.69 -0.38
C GLN A 274 0.24 -41.85 -1.65
N SER A 275 -0.24 -42.43 -2.76
CA SER A 275 -0.46 -41.69 -4.01
C SER A 275 -1.50 -40.62 -3.73
N ALA A 276 -1.05 -39.38 -3.50
CA ALA A 276 -1.93 -38.24 -3.39
C ALA A 276 -2.36 -37.86 -4.82
N THR A 277 -3.59 -38.21 -5.19
CA THR A 277 -4.18 -37.76 -6.45
C THR A 277 -4.40 -36.25 -6.36
N ILE A 278 -3.47 -35.46 -6.90
CA ILE A 278 -3.63 -34.02 -7.01
C ILE A 278 -4.69 -33.76 -8.07
N THR A 279 -5.89 -33.35 -7.64
CA THR A 279 -6.97 -32.95 -8.54
C THR A 279 -6.89 -31.43 -8.75
N ILE A 280 -6.30 -30.99 -9.86
CA ILE A 280 -6.31 -29.57 -10.24
C ILE A 280 -7.71 -29.25 -10.79
N ARG A 281 -8.55 -28.58 -9.99
CA ARG A 281 -9.94 -28.26 -10.39
C ARG A 281 -10.08 -27.00 -11.23
N THR A 282 -9.08 -26.11 -11.24
CA THR A 282 -9.10 -24.91 -12.10
C THR A 282 -7.68 -24.48 -12.43
N CYS A 283 -7.34 -24.53 -13.72
CA CYS A 283 -6.13 -23.95 -14.28
C CYS A 283 -6.57 -22.62 -14.93
N HIS A 284 -6.29 -21.49 -14.29
CA HIS A 284 -6.32 -20.20 -14.96
C HIS A 284 -4.88 -19.71 -15.05
N PHE A 285 -4.40 -19.64 -16.30
CA PHE A 285 -3.05 -19.33 -16.75
C PHE A 285 -2.08 -20.51 -16.81
N ILE A 286 -2.03 -21.10 -18.01
CA ILE A 286 -1.05 -22.09 -18.43
C ILE A 286 0.29 -21.39 -18.68
N SER A 287 1.30 -21.81 -17.95
CA SER A 287 2.62 -22.07 -18.52
C SER A 287 2.97 -23.50 -18.13
N ILE A 288 3.23 -24.36 -19.13
CA ILE A 288 3.57 -25.78 -18.98
C ILE A 288 4.84 -25.98 -18.11
N PHE A 289 5.62 -24.91 -17.87
CA PHE A 289 6.78 -24.92 -16.98
C PHE A 289 6.43 -25.18 -15.50
N CYS A 290 5.26 -24.77 -15.01
CA CYS A 290 4.88 -24.99 -13.61
C CYS A 290 4.57 -26.46 -13.28
N LEU A 291 4.12 -27.25 -14.26
CA LEU A 291 3.82 -28.67 -14.05
C LEU A 291 5.09 -29.52 -13.86
N PHE A 292 6.21 -29.11 -14.44
CA PHE A 292 7.47 -29.85 -14.31
C PHE A 292 8.13 -29.68 -12.93
N ILE A 293 7.94 -28.54 -12.26
CA ILE A 293 8.57 -28.27 -10.95
C ILE A 293 7.92 -29.11 -9.84
N VAL A 294 6.60 -29.31 -9.89
CA VAL A 294 5.88 -30.13 -8.89
C VAL A 294 6.23 -31.62 -9.02
N ILE A 295 6.52 -32.11 -10.23
CA ILE A 295 6.78 -33.55 -10.47
C ILE A 295 8.23 -33.94 -10.16
N PHE A 296 9.21 -33.04 -10.32
CA PHE A 296 10.63 -33.37 -10.11
C PHE A 296 11.13 -33.23 -8.67
N TYR A 297 10.49 -32.40 -7.83
CA TYR A 297 10.88 -32.27 -6.42
C TYR A 297 10.59 -33.53 -5.59
N ASP A 298 9.73 -34.44 -6.08
CA ASP A 298 9.36 -35.69 -5.39
C ASP A 298 10.21 -36.91 -5.83
N LYS A 299 11.11 -36.75 -6.81
CA LYS A 299 11.94 -37.86 -7.35
C LYS A 299 13.44 -37.79 -7.07
N THR A 300 13.93 -36.77 -6.37
CA THR A 300 15.38 -36.66 -6.04
C THR A 300 15.66 -36.45 -4.54
N ILE A 301 15.09 -37.33 -3.69
CA ILE A 301 15.56 -37.57 -2.30
C ILE A 301 15.65 -39.08 -2.03
#